data_AF-A0A372IKP8-F1
#
_entry.id   AF-A0A372IKP8-F1
#
_cell.length_a   1.000
_cell.length_b   1.000
_cell.length_c   1.000
_cell.angle_alpha   90.00
_cell.angle_beta   90.00
_cell.angle_gamma   90.00
#
_symmetry.space_group_name_H-M   'P 1'
#
loop_
_entity.id
_entity.type
_entity.pdbx_description
1 polymer ?
#
loop_
_entity_poly.entity_id
_entity_poly.type
_entity_poly.pdbx_seq_one_letter_code
_entity_poly.pdbx_strand_id
1 'polypeptide(L)' 'MTAPLRFIWNATRGHRLRPWRSEYVKWRIETYSGMKAEEMTRGDVLRFFWREKMSLLRFLRWTGEIDSLRVHAPGRKR' A
#
# COMPACT_ATOMS: atom_id res chain seq x y z
N MET A 1 -15.25 -7.88 -1.62
CA MET A 1 -14.87 -6.67 -0.84
C MET A 1 -13.56 -6.80 -0.02
N THR A 2 -12.92 -7.97 0.12
CA THR A 2 -11.70 -8.15 0.96
C THR A 2 -10.38 -8.33 0.19
N ALA A 3 -10.43 -8.45 -1.14
CA ALA A 3 -9.25 -8.51 -2.02
C ALA A 3 -8.18 -7.44 -1.73
N PRO A 4 -8.54 -6.16 -1.54
CA PRO A 4 -7.55 -5.13 -1.27
C PRO A 4 -6.85 -5.26 0.10
N LEU A 5 -7.59 -5.69 1.11
CA LEU A 5 -7.03 -5.99 2.42
C LEU A 5 -6.08 -7.20 2.34
N ARG A 6 -6.40 -8.23 1.55
CA ARG A 6 -5.50 -9.36 1.28
C ARG A 6 -4.23 -8.95 0.55
N PHE A 7 -4.30 -8.02 -0.40
CA PHE A 7 -3.13 -7.52 -1.12
C PHE A 7 -2.17 -6.82 -0.16
N ILE A 8 -2.65 -5.86 0.64
CA ILE A 8 -1.84 -5.20 1.68
C ILE A 8 -1.27 -6.23 2.66
N TRP A 9 -2.10 -7.18 3.09
CA TRP A 9 -1.71 -8.21 4.06
C TRP A 9 -0.61 -9.14 3.55
N ASN A 10 -0.59 -9.44 2.26
CA ASN A 10 0.50 -10.19 1.62
C ASN A 10 1.72 -9.30 1.36
N ALA A 11 1.54 -8.05 0.91
CA ALA A 11 2.64 -7.11 0.67
C ALA A 11 3.41 -6.74 1.95
N THR A 12 2.73 -6.75 3.11
CA THR A 12 3.33 -6.49 4.42
C THR A 12 3.76 -7.78 5.15
N ARG A 13 3.63 -8.96 4.53
CA ARG A 13 3.97 -10.26 5.12
C ARG A 13 5.48 -10.33 5.39
N GLY A 14 5.84 -10.45 6.67
CA GLY A 14 7.24 -10.42 7.15
C GLY A 14 7.53 -9.27 8.13
N HIS A 15 6.87 -8.12 7.96
CA HIS A 15 7.03 -6.96 8.84
C HIS A 15 5.70 -6.43 9.40
N ARG A 16 4.64 -7.26 9.37
CA ARG A 16 3.26 -6.89 9.77
C ARG A 16 3.14 -6.18 11.11
N LEU A 17 3.97 -6.57 12.08
CA LEU A 17 3.94 -6.01 13.43
C LEU A 17 4.94 -4.87 13.64
N ARG A 18 5.89 -4.68 12.71
CA ARG A 18 6.99 -3.71 12.82
C ARG A 18 7.41 -3.16 11.44
N PRO A 19 6.53 -2.43 10.71
CA PRO A 19 6.87 -1.87 9.40
C PRO A 19 8.06 -0.89 9.46
N TRP A 20 8.32 -0.24 10.60
CA TRP A 20 9.48 0.62 10.84
C TRP A 20 10.84 -0.10 10.87
N ARG A 21 10.87 -1.44 10.81
CA ARG A 21 12.11 -2.21 10.65
C ARG A 21 12.43 -2.58 9.21
N SER A 22 11.54 -2.29 8.27
CA SER A 22 11.75 -2.62 6.86
C SER A 22 12.48 -1.47 6.16
N GLU A 23 13.68 -1.73 5.66
CA GLU A 23 14.46 -0.75 4.88
C GLU A 23 13.71 -0.30 3.63
N TYR A 24 12.99 -1.22 2.97
CA TYR A 24 12.14 -0.88 1.82
C TYR A 24 11.04 0.14 2.18
N VAL A 25 10.41 -0.02 3.34
CA VAL A 25 9.36 0.90 3.81
C VAL A 25 9.96 2.27 4.10
N LYS A 26 11.11 2.33 4.79
CA LYS A 26 11.76 3.61 5.07
C LYS A 26 12.14 4.35 3.78
N TRP A 27 12.73 3.63 2.82
CA TRP A 27 13.10 4.18 1.52
C TRP A 27 11.90 4.68 0.71
N ARG A 28 10.77 3.96 0.78
CA ARG A 28 9.51 4.42 0.20
C ARG A 28 9.04 5.71 0.84
N ILE A 29 9.09 5.81 2.15
CA ILE A 29 8.65 7.01 2.85
C ILE A 29 9.57 8.19 2.53
N GLU A 30 10.89 7.98 2.52
CA GLU A 30 11.88 8.97 2.11
C GLU A 30 11.57 9.58 0.73
N THR A 31 11.18 8.74 -0.24
CA THR A 31 10.78 9.22 -1.58
C THR A 31 9.57 10.16 -1.54
N TYR A 32 8.62 9.90 -0.65
CA TYR A 32 7.35 10.65 -0.59
C TYR A 32 7.35 11.80 0.43
N SER A 33 8.17 11.74 1.47
CA SER A 33 8.23 12.72 2.55
C SER A 33 9.47 13.61 2.49
N GLY A 34 10.52 13.19 1.77
CA GLY A 34 11.83 13.85 1.77
C GLY A 34 12.62 13.68 3.08
N MET A 35 12.11 12.89 4.04
CA MET A 35 12.81 12.60 5.30
C MET A 35 13.76 11.43 5.12
N LYS A 36 14.98 11.54 5.66
CA LYS A 36 15.95 10.45 5.62
C LYS A 36 15.45 9.22 6.36
N ALA A 37 15.56 8.07 5.70
CA ALA A 37 15.18 6.76 6.22
C ALA A 37 15.83 6.44 7.60
N GLU A 38 17.03 6.97 7.85
CA GLU A 38 17.82 6.75 9.06
C GLU A 38 17.39 7.64 10.25
N GLU A 39 16.86 8.83 9.99
CA GLU A 39 16.38 9.77 11.03
C GLU A 39 14.92 9.51 11.41
N MET A 40 14.19 8.76 10.58
CA MET A 40 12.78 8.48 10.82
C MET A 40 12.58 7.61 12.07
N THR A 41 11.81 8.15 13.02
CA THR A 41 11.42 7.40 14.20
C THR A 41 10.27 6.44 13.90
N ARG A 42 10.05 5.49 14.82
CA ARG A 42 8.95 4.52 14.75
C ARG A 42 7.58 5.22 14.61
N GLY A 43 7.43 6.37 15.29
CA GLY A 43 6.22 7.18 15.26
C GLY A 43 5.98 7.85 13.91
N ASP A 44 7.03 8.30 13.24
CA ASP A 44 6.95 8.93 11.91
C ASP A 44 6.52 7.94 10.85
N VAL A 45 7.12 6.73 10.87
CA VAL A 45 6.72 5.62 9.98
C VAL A 45 5.24 5.28 10.18
N LEU A 46 4.81 5.11 11.43
CA LEU A 46 3.43 4.78 11.78
C LEU A 46 2.45 5.88 11.36
N ARG A 47 2.79 7.15 11.63
CA ARG A 47 1.96 8.31 11.28
C ARG A 47 1.83 8.46 9.78
N PHE A 48 2.92 8.30 9.04
CA PHE A 48 2.91 8.34 7.57
C PHE A 48 2.03 7.21 7.00
N PHE A 49 2.22 5.98 7.48
CA PHE A 49 1.38 4.85 7.07
C PHE A 49 -0.10 5.10 7.38
N TRP A 50 -0.40 5.66 8.56
CA TRP A 50 -1.78 5.92 8.96
C TRP A 50 -2.43 7.07 8.18
N ARG A 51 -1.63 8.04 7.73
CA ARG A 51 -2.08 9.13 6.85
C ARG A 51 -2.36 8.61 5.43
N GLU A 52 -1.44 7.81 4.88
CA GLU A 52 -1.56 7.27 3.51
C GLU A 52 -2.50 6.06 3.41
N LYS A 53 -2.92 5.45 4.52
CA LYS A 53 -3.85 4.30 4.50
C LYS A 53 -5.12 4.58 3.70
N MET A 54 -5.65 5.80 3.77
CA MET A 54 -6.87 6.16 3.05
C MET A 54 -6.62 6.29 1.55
N SER A 55 -5.46 6.79 1.14
CA SER A 55 -5.01 6.82 -0.26
C SER A 55 -4.82 5.40 -0.80
N LEU A 56 -4.16 4.54 -0.02
CA LEU A 56 -4.00 3.12 -0.35
C LEU A 56 -5.36 2.41 -0.48
N LEU A 57 -6.27 2.62 0.48
CA LEU A 57 -7.62 2.05 0.43
C LEU A 57 -8.43 2.57 -0.77
N ARG A 58 -8.28 3.84 -1.15
CA ARG A 58 -8.88 4.40 -2.37
C ARG A 58 -8.31 3.76 -3.63
N PHE A 59 -6.99 3.69 -3.75
CA PHE A 59 -6.32 3.05 -4.88
C PHE A 59 -6.76 1.59 -5.03
N LEU A 60 -6.89 0.90 -3.90
CA LEU A 60 -7.30 -0.49 -3.81
C LEU A 60 -8.77 -0.73 -4.12
N ARG A 61 -9.64 0.19 -3.70
CA ARG A 61 -11.04 0.20 -4.13
C ARG A 61 -11.13 0.41 -5.63
N TRP A 62 -10.38 1.38 -6.16
CA TRP A 62 -10.30 1.64 -7.60
C TRP A 62 -9.75 0.44 -8.39
N THR A 63 -8.72 -0.26 -7.89
CA THR A 63 -8.24 -1.48 -8.56
C THR A 63 -9.29 -2.60 -8.52
N GLY A 64 -10.08 -2.70 -7.46
CA GLY A 64 -11.24 -3.61 -7.42
C GLY A 64 -12.33 -3.23 -8.42
N GLU A 65 -12.57 -1.94 -8.63
CA GLU A 65 -13.48 -1.44 -9.67
C GLU A 65 -12.92 -1.78 -11.07
N ILE A 66 -11.62 -1.58 -11.32
CA ILE A 66 -10.96 -1.97 -12.58
C ILE A 66 -11.01 -3.48 -12.81
N ASP A 67 -10.81 -4.30 -11.79
CA ASP A 67 -10.90 -5.76 -11.91
C ASP A 67 -12.34 -6.20 -12.24
N SER A 68 -13.34 -5.57 -11.61
CA SER A 68 -14.75 -5.81 -11.95
C SER A 68 -15.10 -5.39 -13.37
N LEU A 69 -14.53 -4.27 -13.86
CA LEU A 69 -14.65 -3.82 -15.24
C LEU A 69 -13.95 -4.77 -16.21
N ARG A 70 -12.82 -5.37 -15.81
CA ARG A 70 -12.09 -6.36 -16.61
C ARG A 70 -12.86 -7.68 -16.73
N VAL A 71 -13.56 -8.09 -15.67
CA VAL A 71 -14.46 -9.27 -15.68
C VAL A 71 -15.69 -9.02 -16.57
N HIS A 72 -16.16 -7.77 -16.66
CA HIS A 72 -17.29 -7.37 -17.53
C HIS A 72 -16.88 -6.87 -18.92
N ALA A 73 -15.59 -6.82 -19.26
CA ALA A 73 -15.16 -6.44 -20.59
C ALA A 73 -15.61 -7.54 -21.58
N PRO A 74 -16.57 -7.27 -22.49
CA PRO A 74 -16.94 -8.25 -23.49
C PRO A 74 -15.69 -8.55 -24.30
N GLY A 75 -15.29 -9.83 -24.31
CA GLY A 75 -14.07 -10.27 -24.97
C GLY A 75 -14.02 -9.66 -26.36
N ARG A 76 -12.99 -8.85 -26.64
CA ARG A 76 -12.59 -8.56 -28.02
C ARG A 76 -12.29 -9.93 -28.64
N LYS A 77 -13.28 -10.49 -29.33
CA LYS A 77 -13.07 -11.54 -30.30
C LYS A 77 -12.10 -10.95 -31.33
N ARG A 78 -10.88 -11.46 -31.30
CA ARG A 78 -9.96 -11.37 -32.43
C ARG A 78 -10.54 -12.12 -33.61
#